data_AF-A0A0R2XFE0-F1
#
_entry.id   AF-A0A0R2XFE0-F1
#
_cell.length_a   1.000
_cell.length_b   1.000
_cell.length_c   1.000
_cell.angle_alpha   90.00
_cell.angle_beta   90.00
_cell.angle_gamma   90.00
#
_symmetry.space_group_name_H-M   'P 1'
#
loop_
_entity.id
_entity.type
_entity.pdbx_description
1 polymer ?
#
loop_
_entity_poly.entity_id
_entity_poly.type
_entity_poly.pdbx_seq_one_letter_code
_entity_poly.pdbx_strand_id
1 'polypeptide(L)'
;MEDSSASPDVAISLPMGRAPDEIGVRVHQALDGVGGNQKEQLREEVRHLLGRESAQLVEQVRAGASGLEVAHQRASFYSALLGEVWQRAGGEGAGENLVLGAVGGFGRGEMSPASDLDLVFF
;
A
#
# COMPACT_ATOMS: atom_id res chain seq x y z
N MET A 1 -31.91 31.64 -15.64
CA MET A 1 -30.82 32.25 -14.86
C MET A 1 -30.48 31.22 -13.79
N GLU A 2 -29.67 30.26 -14.20
CA GLU A 2 -29.22 29.12 -13.40
C GLU A 2 -28.07 29.60 -12.52
N ASP A 3 -28.13 29.32 -11.23
CA ASP A 3 -26.96 29.38 -10.35
C ASP A 3 -26.79 27.97 -9.76
N SER A 4 -25.87 27.22 -10.37
CA SER A 4 -25.47 25.88 -9.97
C SER A 4 -24.28 26.04 -9.02
N SER A 5 -24.54 25.85 -7.73
CA SER A 5 -23.51 25.82 -6.70
C SER A 5 -22.60 24.60 -6.90
N ALA A 6 -21.51 24.78 -7.65
CA ALA A 6 -20.42 23.84 -7.68
C ALA A 6 -19.76 23.80 -6.29
N SER A 7 -19.93 22.69 -5.58
CA SER A 7 -19.09 22.34 -4.43
C SER A 7 -17.63 22.35 -4.89
N PRO A 8 -16.69 22.90 -4.11
CA PRO A 8 -15.29 22.82 -4.47
C PRO A 8 -14.85 21.36 -4.40
N ASP A 9 -14.39 20.83 -5.53
CA ASP A 9 -13.63 19.58 -5.58
C ASP A 9 -12.43 19.75 -4.64
N VAL A 10 -12.53 19.18 -3.45
CA VAL A 10 -11.39 19.03 -2.55
C VAL A 10 -10.52 17.95 -3.19
N ALA A 11 -9.60 18.39 -4.06
CA ALA A 11 -8.50 17.57 -4.51
C ALA A 11 -7.63 17.25 -3.28
N ILE A 12 -7.93 16.13 -2.63
CA ILE A 12 -7.01 15.53 -1.66
C ILE A 12 -5.88 14.95 -2.51
N SER A 13 -4.88 15.78 -2.80
CA SER A 13 -3.60 15.27 -3.27
C SER A 13 -3.01 14.42 -2.16
N LEU A 14 -3.22 13.10 -2.26
CA LEU A 14 -2.36 12.15 -1.60
C LEU A 14 -0.93 12.43 -2.08
N PRO A 15 0.09 12.34 -1.20
CA PRO A 15 1.47 12.56 -1.58
C PRO A 15 1.95 11.42 -2.50
N MET A 16 1.53 11.47 -3.76
CA MET A 16 2.14 10.78 -4.87
C MET A 16 3.49 11.45 -5.12
N GLY A 17 4.51 11.02 -4.38
CA GLY A 17 5.87 11.56 -4.51
C GLY A 17 6.64 11.79 -3.21
N ARG A 18 6.39 11.02 -2.14
CA ARG A 18 7.45 10.88 -1.13
C ARG A 18 8.61 10.14 -1.80
N ALA A 19 9.83 10.66 -1.67
CA ALA A 19 11.03 9.88 -2.03
C ALA A 19 10.86 8.47 -1.45
N PRO A 20 11.17 7.40 -2.20
CA PRO A 20 10.88 6.05 -1.75
C PRO A 20 11.52 5.86 -0.39
N ASP A 21 10.69 5.65 0.62
CA ASP A 21 11.18 5.31 1.95
C ASP A 21 11.85 3.94 1.88
N GLU A 22 12.63 3.59 2.89
CA GLU A 22 13.39 2.34 2.91
C GLU A 22 12.49 1.11 2.71
N ILE A 23 11.21 1.22 3.08
CA ILE A 23 10.18 0.21 2.87
C ILE A 23 9.84 0.08 1.39
N GLY A 24 9.53 1.19 0.71
CA GLY A 24 9.26 1.24 -0.72
C GLY A 24 10.41 0.65 -1.55
N VAL A 25 11.65 1.03 -1.24
CA VAL A 25 12.84 0.48 -1.93
C VAL A 25 12.94 -1.04 -1.74
N ARG A 26 12.80 -1.54 -0.51
CA ARG A 26 12.84 -2.99 -0.23
C ARG A 26 11.76 -3.76 -0.98
N VAL A 27 10.53 -3.25 -0.99
CA VAL A 27 9.40 -3.92 -1.63
C VAL A 27 9.62 -3.97 -3.14
N HIS A 28 10.00 -2.84 -3.75
CA HIS A 28 10.32 -2.77 -5.17
C HIS A 28 11.42 -3.77 -5.55
N GLN A 29 12.55 -3.77 -4.84
CA GLN A 29 13.67 -4.69 -5.08
C GLN A 29 13.27 -6.16 -4.93
N ALA A 30 12.42 -6.49 -3.96
CA ALA A 30 11.99 -7.86 -3.73
C ALA A 30 11.01 -8.37 -4.79
N LEU A 31 10.32 -7.47 -5.49
CA LEU A 31 9.41 -7.81 -6.59
C LEU A 31 10.00 -7.49 -7.96
N ASP A 32 11.25 -7.06 -8.01
CA ASP A 32 11.95 -6.74 -9.25
C ASP A 32 12.12 -8.02 -10.08
N GLY A 33 12.00 -7.90 -11.40
CA GLY A 33 12.04 -9.03 -12.33
C GLY A 33 10.80 -9.93 -12.35
N VAL A 34 9.82 -9.76 -11.44
CA VAL A 34 8.55 -10.48 -11.51
C VAL A 34 7.55 -9.70 -12.36
N GLY A 35 7.49 -10.04 -13.65
CA GLY A 35 6.50 -9.48 -14.58
C GLY A 35 5.05 -9.81 -14.20
N GLY A 36 4.10 -8.93 -14.55
CA GLY A 36 2.68 -9.07 -14.21
C GLY A 36 1.97 -10.29 -14.80
N ASN A 37 2.56 -10.92 -15.82
CA ASN A 37 2.14 -12.18 -16.43
C ASN A 37 2.52 -13.42 -15.60
N GLN A 38 3.42 -13.31 -14.62
CA GLN A 38 3.87 -14.40 -13.75
C GLN A 38 3.11 -14.42 -12.41
N LYS A 39 1.77 -14.52 -12.47
CA LYS A 39 0.88 -14.37 -11.31
C LYS A 39 1.23 -15.29 -10.14
N GLU A 40 1.60 -16.54 -10.40
CA GLU A 40 1.93 -17.49 -9.33
C GLU A 40 3.26 -17.13 -8.66
N GLN A 41 4.27 -16.74 -9.44
CA GLN A 41 5.55 -16.29 -8.88
C GLN A 41 5.36 -15.00 -8.07
N LEU A 42 4.57 -14.04 -8.59
CA LEU A 42 4.24 -12.82 -7.86
C LEU A 42 3.54 -13.13 -6.54
N ARG A 43 2.58 -14.06 -6.55
CA ARG A 43 1.89 -14.50 -5.35
C ARG A 43 2.86 -15.05 -4.31
N GLU A 44 3.78 -15.93 -4.70
CA GLU A 44 4.75 -16.51 -3.77
C GLU A 44 5.73 -15.46 -3.23
N GLU A 45 6.25 -14.55 -4.06
CA GLU A 45 7.14 -13.48 -3.58
C GLU A 45 6.42 -12.52 -2.63
N VAL A 46 5.16 -12.18 -2.91
CA VAL A 46 4.32 -11.38 -2.01
C VAL A 46 4.10 -12.12 -0.69
N ARG A 47 3.85 -13.44 -0.70
CA ARG A 47 3.73 -14.25 0.54
C ARG A 47 5.01 -14.25 1.35
N HIS A 48 6.17 -14.38 0.69
CA HIS A 48 7.48 -14.30 1.35
C HIS A 48 7.72 -12.92 1.96
N LEU A 49 7.38 -11.84 1.26
CA LEU A 49 7.46 -10.48 1.77
C LEU A 49 6.58 -10.26 3.01
N LEU A 50 5.32 -10.69 2.95
CA LEU A 50 4.37 -10.60 4.06
C LEU A 50 4.87 -11.33 5.31
N GLY A 51 5.44 -12.53 5.12
CA GLY A 51 6.03 -13.31 6.20
C GLY A 51 7.25 -12.63 6.83
N ARG A 52 8.17 -12.11 6.01
CA ARG A 52 9.36 -11.40 6.48
C ARG A 52 9.01 -10.13 7.25
N GLU A 53 8.13 -9.28 6.71
CA GLU A 53 7.72 -8.04 7.38
C GLU A 53 7.03 -8.37 8.71
N SER A 54 6.13 -9.36 8.72
CA SER A 54 5.45 -9.77 9.96
C SER A 54 6.43 -10.25 11.03
N ALA A 55 7.45 -11.02 10.66
CA ALA A 55 8.49 -11.47 11.58
C ALA A 55 9.34 -10.30 12.11
N GLN A 56 9.71 -9.34 11.25
CA GLN A 56 10.47 -8.15 11.64
C GLN A 56 9.69 -7.27 12.62
N LEU A 57 8.41 -7.00 12.35
CA LEU A 57 7.56 -6.21 13.24
C LEU A 57 7.36 -6.89 14.60
N VAL A 58 7.23 -8.22 14.63
CA VAL A 58 7.16 -8.98 15.89
C VAL A 58 8.43 -8.80 16.72
N GLU A 59 9.60 -8.84 16.07
CA GLU A 59 10.87 -8.65 16.77
C GLU A 59 11.04 -7.24 17.31
N GLN A 60 10.61 -6.22 16.54
CA GLN A 60 10.60 -4.83 17.02
C GLN A 60 9.73 -4.65 18.28
N VAL A 61 8.52 -5.24 18.29
CA VAL A 61 7.65 -5.20 19.47
C VAL A 61 8.32 -5.89 20.66
N ARG A 62 8.96 -7.05 20.45
CA ARG A 62 9.71 -7.75 21.52
C ARG A 62 10.89 -6.94 22.05
N ALA A 63 11.53 -6.15 21.19
CA ALA A 63 12.59 -5.21 21.56
C ALA A 63 12.07 -3.92 22.23
N GLY A 64 10.76 -3.76 22.38
CA GLY A 64 10.14 -2.64 23.10
C GLY A 64 9.63 -1.49 22.23
N ALA A 65 9.56 -1.66 20.90
CA ALA A 65 8.92 -0.67 20.02
C ALA A 65 7.44 -0.48 20.37
N SER A 66 6.91 0.74 20.19
CA SER A 66 5.50 1.00 20.49
C SER A 66 4.59 0.34 19.46
N GLY A 67 3.39 -0.07 19.91
CA GLY A 67 2.39 -0.65 19.01
C GLY A 67 1.94 0.32 17.92
N LEU A 68 1.93 1.63 18.19
CA LEU A 68 1.54 2.65 17.23
C LEU A 68 2.59 2.84 16.13
N GLU A 69 3.88 2.88 16.48
CA GLU A 69 4.98 2.93 15.50
C GLU A 69 4.93 1.71 14.56
N VAL A 70 4.74 0.53 15.13
CA VAL A 70 4.62 -0.73 14.38
C VAL A 70 3.37 -0.74 13.49
N ALA A 71 2.26 -0.15 13.95
CA ALA A 71 1.05 -0.03 13.15
C ALA A 71 1.23 0.90 11.94
N HIS A 72 1.92 2.03 12.11
CA HIS A 72 2.27 2.94 11.01
C HIS A 72 3.26 2.31 10.03
N GLN A 73 4.27 1.59 10.53
CA GLN A 73 5.22 0.87 9.68
C GLN A 73 4.49 -0.19 8.84
N ARG A 74 3.60 -0.97 9.46
CA ARG A 74 2.79 -1.97 8.78
C ARG A 74 1.93 -1.37 7.68
N ALA A 75 1.27 -0.23 7.94
CA ALA A 75 0.47 0.46 6.93
C ALA A 75 1.34 0.94 5.77
N SER A 76 2.50 1.54 6.06
CA SER A 76 3.45 2.00 5.04
C SER A 76 3.95 0.86 4.15
N PHE A 77 4.23 -0.31 4.74
CA PHE A 77 4.54 -1.53 4.01
C PHE A 77 3.41 -1.96 3.07
N TYR A 78 2.17 -1.99 3.54
CA TYR A 78 1.03 -2.35 2.68
C TYR A 78 0.80 -1.33 1.56
N SER A 79 1.01 -0.04 1.81
CA SER A 79 0.93 0.99 0.76
C SER A 79 1.98 0.76 -0.34
N ALA A 80 3.23 0.48 0.03
CA ALA A 80 4.28 0.17 -0.93
C ALA A 80 3.98 -1.11 -1.73
N LEU A 81 3.57 -2.18 -1.03
CA LEU A 81 3.23 -3.46 -1.64
C LEU A 81 2.06 -3.36 -2.61
N LEU A 82 0.98 -2.69 -2.21
CA LEU A 82 -0.18 -2.47 -3.06
C LEU A 82 0.17 -1.60 -4.26
N GLY A 83 1.01 -0.58 -4.11
CA GLY A 83 1.49 0.22 -5.24
C GLY A 83 2.19 -0.64 -6.30
N GLU A 84 3.12 -1.50 -5.88
CA GLU A 84 3.83 -2.41 -6.77
C GLU A 84 2.91 -3.44 -7.45
N VAL A 85 1.96 -4.02 -6.71
CA VAL A 85 0.99 -4.99 -7.26
C VAL A 85 0.01 -4.30 -8.21
N TRP A 86 -0.45 -3.09 -7.88
CA TRP A 86 -1.36 -2.30 -8.67
C TRP A 86 -0.76 -1.94 -10.04
N GLN A 87 0.47 -1.42 -10.03
CA GLN A 87 1.19 -1.08 -11.26
C GLN A 87 1.41 -2.32 -12.15
N ARG A 88 1.75 -3.48 -11.57
CA ARG A 88 1.89 -4.74 -12.33
C ARG A 88 0.58 -5.25 -12.89
N ALA A 89 -0.54 -5.04 -12.19
CA ALA A 89 -1.85 -5.47 -12.64
C ALA A 89 -2.41 -4.59 -13.76
N GLY A 90 -2.21 -3.27 -13.69
CA GLY A 90 -2.70 -2.30 -14.68
C GLY A 90 -1.74 -2.01 -15.82
N GLY A 91 -0.45 -2.32 -15.68
CA GLY A 91 0.59 -1.96 -16.65
C GLY A 91 0.66 -0.45 -16.85
N GLU A 92 0.87 -0.01 -18.09
CA GLU A 92 0.91 1.42 -18.45
C GLU A 92 -0.41 2.15 -18.18
N GLY A 93 -1.55 1.43 -18.18
CA GLY A 93 -2.88 1.99 -17.92
C GLY A 93 -3.29 2.01 -16.45
N ALA A 94 -2.38 1.66 -15.52
CA ALA A 94 -2.69 1.64 -14.10
C ALA A 94 -3.08 3.06 -13.60
N GLY A 95 -4.33 3.22 -13.16
CA GLY A 95 -4.85 4.51 -12.66
C GLY A 95 -5.52 5.40 -13.71
N GLU A 96 -5.60 4.99 -14.99
CA GLU A 96 -6.24 5.80 -16.03
C GLU A 96 -7.78 5.80 -15.93
N ASN A 97 -8.37 4.63 -15.67
CA ASN A 97 -9.82 4.42 -15.68
C ASN A 97 -10.37 3.74 -14.40
N LEU A 98 -9.48 3.45 -13.46
CA LEU A 98 -9.82 2.77 -12.22
C LEU A 98 -8.96 3.36 -11.11
N VAL A 99 -9.57 3.78 -10.01
CA VAL A 99 -8.88 4.31 -8.84
C VAL A 99 -8.97 3.31 -7.70
N LEU A 100 -7.85 3.04 -7.03
CA LEU A 100 -7.79 2.24 -5.81
C LEU A 100 -7.74 3.15 -4.57
N GLY A 101 -8.81 3.16 -3.79
CA GLY A 101 -8.92 3.87 -2.52
C GLY A 101 -8.71 2.96 -1.32
N ALA A 102 -7.94 3.43 -0.33
CA ALA A 102 -7.82 2.80 0.98
C ALA A 102 -8.82 3.39 1.98
N VAL A 103 -9.50 2.54 2.75
CA VAL A 103 -10.43 2.96 3.81
C VAL A 103 -10.10 2.25 5.12
N GLY A 104 -10.88 2.48 6.18
CA GLY A 104 -10.68 1.81 7.46
C GLY A 104 -9.37 2.18 8.15
N GLY A 105 -8.77 1.22 8.86
CA GLY A 105 -7.46 1.40 9.53
C GLY A 105 -6.34 1.68 8.53
N PHE A 106 -6.37 1.00 7.38
CA PHE A 106 -5.40 1.21 6.31
C PHE A 106 -5.45 2.62 5.75
N GLY A 107 -6.66 3.15 5.50
CA GLY A 107 -6.85 4.52 5.03
C GLY A 107 -6.38 5.59 6.03
N ARG A 108 -6.32 5.28 7.33
CA ARG A 108 -5.73 6.15 8.36
C ARG A 108 -4.22 5.99 8.53
N GLY A 109 -3.61 5.03 7.84
CA GLY A 109 -2.20 4.70 8.01
C GLY A 109 -1.91 3.89 9.28
N GLU A 110 -2.91 3.26 9.90
CA GLU A 110 -2.78 2.53 11.16
C GLU A 110 -3.25 1.08 10.99
N MET A 111 -2.29 0.15 10.93
CA MET A 111 -2.59 -1.26 10.70
C MET A 111 -2.25 -2.15 11.89
N SER A 112 -3.30 -2.67 12.54
CA SER A 112 -3.15 -3.67 13.60
C SER A 112 -2.73 -5.04 13.03
N PRO A 113 -2.12 -5.92 13.85
CA PRO A 113 -1.79 -7.27 13.42
C PRO A 113 -3.02 -8.04 12.95
N ALA A 114 -2.88 -8.79 11.85
CA ALA A 114 -3.95 -9.60 11.26
C ALA A 114 -5.22 -8.83 10.84
N SER A 115 -5.17 -7.50 10.74
CA SER A 115 -6.25 -6.71 10.16
C SER A 115 -6.35 -6.92 8.64
N ASP A 116 -7.59 -6.90 8.15
CA ASP A 116 -7.89 -6.90 6.72
C ASP A 116 -7.52 -5.56 6.08
N LEU A 117 -7.30 -5.57 4.75
CA LEU A 117 -7.12 -4.38 3.93
C LEU A 117 -8.45 -4.00 3.29
N ASP A 118 -9.07 -2.93 3.78
CA ASP A 118 -10.30 -2.42 3.21
C ASP A 118 -10.00 -1.51 2.02
N LEU A 119 -10.38 -1.96 0.83
CA LEU A 119 -10.12 -1.31 -0.45
C LEU A 119 -11.43 -1.01 -1.19
N VAL A 120 -11.50 0.15 -1.83
CA VAL A 120 -12.62 0.55 -2.70
C VAL A 120 -12.07 0.87 -4.09
N PHE A 121 -12.78 0.45 -5.12
CA PHE A 121 -12.43 0.71 -6.52
C PHE A 121 -13.47 1.64 -7.12
N PHE A 122 -13.02 2.71 -7.77
CA PHE A 122 -13.87 3.72 -8.42
C PHE A 122 -13.56 3.82 -9.91
#